data_AF-A0A958N9T4-F1
#
_entry.id   AF-A0A958N9T4-F1
#
_cell.length_a   1.000
_cell.length_b   1.000
_cell.length_c   1.000
_cell.angle_alpha   90.00
_cell.angle_beta   90.00
_cell.angle_gamma   90.00
#
_symmetry.space_group_name_H-M   'P 1'
#
loop_
_entity.id
_entity.type
_entity.pdbx_description
1 polymer ?
#
loop_
_entity_poly.entity_id
_entity_poly.type
_entity_poly.pdbx_seq_one_letter_code
_entity_poly.pdbx_strand_id
1 'polypeptide(L)'
;MKSLYPVILFLMLISQTASADSLMKIIRDSLSEQEKQCAMMLASQNLIESMAIDALAYLKESQNLNKMSLREDRDLISLAESIHDGRLDQISSLGRSEIHKILSVGFGVYRSQRLKSIVEQNSESVDIEFGAYGNPLFKEFISARDNGNWRLAIEIYETKFPQPLKRNLTARQQYAFVLNRNRQHDKAIQVIEEVIKEFGADGESLGIYGRIYKDLFHSTQEIAYLDKAIELYQRGFDYDPTNYYPGMALQDMLFFRGTDETLTEAIDLAVILERMLARRMIQDSNDFWDVSSYMKILAIRKKWDKVNFYINKTLTLASAPWQIETVVESLQIIHHLWIEKPEVMGVSNEDIGKLESIMTLLSQFNTVPHSTNGSLN
;
A
#
# COMPACT_ATOMS: atom_id res chain seq x y z
N MET A 1 -9.46 9.85 -8.28
CA MET A 1 -10.08 9.08 -7.17
C MET A 1 -9.82 9.66 -5.77
N LYS A 2 -9.68 11.00 -5.60
CA LYS A 2 -9.50 11.64 -4.26
C LYS A 2 -10.76 12.36 -3.74
N SER A 3 -11.95 12.12 -4.31
CA SER A 3 -13.15 12.90 -3.98
C SER A 3 -14.43 12.11 -3.71
N LEU A 4 -14.38 10.77 -3.65
CA LEU A 4 -15.57 9.94 -3.47
C LEU A 4 -15.82 9.53 -2.01
N TYR A 5 -14.76 9.44 -1.20
CA TYR A 5 -14.86 9.10 0.22
C TYR A 5 -15.74 10.09 1.03
N PRO A 6 -15.65 11.42 0.82
CA PRO A 6 -16.49 12.39 1.52
C PRO A 6 -17.98 12.31 1.11
N VAL A 7 -18.25 11.96 -0.15
CA VAL A 7 -19.61 11.81 -0.70
C VAL A 7 -20.28 10.54 -0.17
N ILE A 8 -19.51 9.46 -0.07
CA ILE A 8 -19.92 8.19 0.52
C ILE A 8 -20.23 8.35 2.02
N LEU A 9 -19.46 9.17 2.75
CA LEU A 9 -19.75 9.53 4.14
C LEU A 9 -20.94 10.49 4.31
N PHE A 10 -21.12 11.42 3.36
CA PHE A 10 -22.27 12.34 3.34
C PHE A 10 -23.59 11.60 3.14
N LEU A 11 -23.62 10.57 2.29
CA LEU A 11 -24.79 9.70 2.11
C LEU A 11 -25.07 8.83 3.35
N MET A 12 -24.02 8.42 4.09
CA MET A 12 -24.15 7.71 5.37
C MET A 12 -24.76 8.60 6.47
N LEU A 13 -24.40 9.89 6.52
CA LEU A 13 -24.95 10.87 7.49
C LEU A 13 -26.43 11.22 7.24
N ILE A 14 -26.87 11.27 5.97
CA ILE A 14 -28.28 11.57 5.63
C ILE A 14 -29.20 10.34 5.85
N SER A 15 -28.64 9.13 5.84
CA SER A 15 -29.39 7.87 6.04
C SER A 15 -30.06 7.70 7.40
N GLN A 16 -29.70 8.53 8.39
CA GLN A 16 -30.25 8.46 9.75
C GLN A 16 -31.53 9.28 9.97
N THR A 17 -32.00 10.07 8.99
CA THR A 17 -33.08 11.05 9.24
C THR A 17 -34.11 11.21 8.12
N ALA A 18 -33.94 10.58 6.95
CA ALA A 18 -34.90 10.67 5.84
C ALA A 18 -35.53 9.31 5.48
N SER A 19 -36.82 9.31 5.12
CA SER A 19 -37.50 8.10 4.61
C SER A 19 -36.81 7.57 3.35
N ALA A 20 -36.73 6.23 3.23
CA ALA A 20 -36.03 5.52 2.15
C ALA A 20 -36.35 6.06 0.74
N ASP A 21 -37.59 6.47 0.46
CA ASP A 21 -38.00 6.99 -0.84
C ASP A 21 -37.37 8.34 -1.22
N SER A 22 -37.17 9.24 -0.25
CA SER A 22 -36.52 10.55 -0.45
C SER A 22 -35.02 10.40 -0.68
N LEU A 23 -34.41 9.42 -0.01
CA LEU A 23 -33.01 9.06 -0.14
C LEU A 23 -32.71 8.44 -1.51
N MET A 24 -33.59 7.54 -1.96
CA MET A 24 -33.49 6.91 -3.26
C MET A 24 -33.70 7.88 -4.42
N LYS A 25 -34.48 8.95 -4.23
CA LYS A 25 -34.64 10.03 -5.22
C LYS A 25 -33.37 10.87 -5.36
N ILE A 26 -32.73 11.26 -4.26
CA ILE A 26 -31.46 12.03 -4.27
C ILE A 26 -30.33 11.19 -4.88
N ILE A 27 -30.24 9.90 -4.50
CA ILE A 27 -29.26 8.95 -5.07
C ILE A 27 -29.47 8.80 -6.58
N ARG A 28 -30.73 8.76 -7.05
CA ARG A 28 -31.07 8.59 -8.47
C ARG A 28 -30.81 9.84 -9.30
N ASP A 29 -31.03 11.03 -8.73
CA ASP A 29 -30.99 12.30 -9.44
C ASP A 29 -29.61 13.00 -9.38
N SER A 30 -28.71 12.62 -8.45
CA SER A 30 -27.45 13.36 -8.17
C SER A 30 -26.16 12.53 -8.22
N LEU A 31 -26.21 11.21 -8.42
CA LEU A 31 -25.04 10.32 -8.40
C LEU A 31 -24.91 9.48 -9.67
N SER A 32 -23.68 9.21 -10.06
CA SER A 32 -23.31 8.29 -11.15
C SER A 32 -23.55 6.82 -10.77
N GLU A 33 -23.66 5.91 -11.74
CA GLU A 33 -23.96 4.49 -11.49
C GLU A 33 -22.89 3.75 -10.66
N GLN A 34 -21.62 4.16 -10.76
CA GLN A 34 -20.54 3.59 -9.93
C GLN A 34 -20.67 3.98 -8.45
N GLU A 35 -21.24 5.15 -8.15
CA GLU A 35 -21.44 5.63 -6.78
C GLU A 35 -22.56 4.88 -6.05
N LYS A 36 -23.58 4.45 -6.80
CA LYS A 36 -24.71 3.67 -6.28
C LYS A 36 -24.28 2.28 -5.81
N GLN A 37 -23.36 1.63 -6.53
CA GLN A 37 -22.85 0.30 -6.18
C GLN A 37 -22.01 0.30 -4.89
N CYS A 38 -21.19 1.34 -4.67
CA CYS A 38 -20.40 1.48 -3.44
C CYS A 38 -21.26 1.71 -2.19
N ALA A 39 -22.32 2.51 -2.30
CA ALA A 39 -23.22 2.81 -1.18
C ALA A 39 -23.98 1.56 -0.68
N MET A 40 -24.35 0.66 -1.60
CA MET A 40 -25.01 -0.61 -1.27
C MET A 40 -24.09 -1.60 -0.52
N MET A 41 -22.76 -1.44 -0.66
CA MET A 41 -21.77 -2.35 -0.07
C MET A 41 -21.42 -2.02 1.39
N LEU A 42 -21.74 -0.80 1.87
CA LEU A 42 -21.35 -0.29 3.20
C LEU A 42 -22.50 -0.23 4.22
N ALA A 43 -23.72 -0.66 3.85
CA ALA A 43 -24.89 -0.57 4.70
C ALA A 43 -24.92 -1.66 5.78
N SER A 44 -24.35 -1.39 6.97
CA SER A 44 -24.85 -1.97 8.22
C SER A 44 -25.15 -0.84 9.22
N GLN A 45 -26.45 -0.61 9.44
CA GLN A 45 -27.03 0.51 10.22
C GLN A 45 -26.39 0.70 11.61
N ASN A 46 -26.03 -0.40 12.27
CA ASN A 46 -25.54 -0.41 13.66
C ASN A 46 -24.15 0.24 13.84
N LEU A 47 -23.31 0.27 12.80
CA LEU A 47 -21.97 0.85 12.90
C LEU A 47 -22.01 2.38 12.88
N ILE A 48 -23.01 2.94 12.19
CA ILE A 48 -23.13 4.39 11.94
C ILE A 48 -23.74 5.10 13.16
N GLU A 49 -24.72 4.49 13.84
CA GLU A 49 -25.33 5.04 15.06
C GLU A 49 -24.32 5.13 16.22
N SER A 50 -23.48 4.11 16.40
CA SER A 50 -22.43 4.10 17.42
C SER A 50 -21.40 5.23 17.20
N MET A 51 -21.04 5.53 15.96
CA MET A 51 -20.07 6.58 15.63
C MET A 51 -20.56 8.00 15.97
N ALA A 52 -21.86 8.26 15.79
CA ALA A 52 -22.44 9.57 16.05
C ALA A 52 -22.56 9.85 17.56
N ILE A 53 -23.00 8.87 18.35
CA ILE A 53 -23.18 9.00 19.80
C ILE A 53 -21.85 9.33 20.51
N ASP A 54 -20.76 8.69 20.10
CA ASP A 54 -19.43 8.85 20.72
C ASP A 54 -18.83 10.23 20.44
N ALA A 55 -19.01 10.78 19.22
CA ALA A 55 -18.52 12.11 18.86
C ALA A 55 -19.18 13.23 19.71
N LEU A 56 -20.46 13.05 20.05
CA LEU A 56 -21.22 14.00 20.86
C LEU A 56 -20.85 13.98 22.34
N ALA A 57 -20.51 12.81 22.89
CA ALA A 57 -20.03 12.70 24.26
C ALA A 57 -18.71 13.45 24.48
N TYR A 58 -17.77 13.36 23.52
CA TYR A 58 -16.48 14.07 23.58
C TYR A 58 -16.61 15.59 23.54
N LEU A 59 -17.47 16.12 22.67
CA LEU A 59 -17.64 17.56 22.53
C LEU A 59 -18.19 18.18 23.81
N LYS A 60 -19.09 17.49 24.50
CA LYS A 60 -19.62 17.89 25.83
C LYS A 60 -18.55 17.85 26.93
N GLU A 61 -17.63 16.88 26.87
CA GLU A 61 -16.55 16.74 27.86
C GLU A 61 -15.43 17.80 27.67
N SER A 62 -15.16 18.21 26.42
CA SER A 62 -14.16 19.24 26.12
C SER A 62 -14.58 20.66 26.49
N GLN A 63 -15.89 20.96 26.53
CA GLN A 63 -16.44 22.21 27.11
C GLN A 63 -16.15 22.34 28.61
N ASN A 64 -16.18 21.24 29.37
CA ASN A 64 -15.94 21.25 30.81
C ASN A 64 -14.46 21.49 31.19
N LEU A 65 -13.53 21.28 30.27
CA LEU A 65 -12.09 21.37 30.53
C LEU A 65 -11.47 22.73 30.17
N ASN A 66 -12.27 23.73 29.76
CA ASN A 66 -11.82 25.10 29.46
C ASN A 66 -10.59 25.18 28.52
N LYS A 67 -10.43 24.21 27.61
CA LYS A 67 -9.35 24.17 26.60
C LYS A 67 -9.74 24.81 25.26
N MET A 68 -10.86 25.51 25.18
CA MET A 68 -11.35 26.15 23.95
C MET A 68 -10.88 27.60 23.86
N SER A 69 -10.00 27.92 22.91
CA SER A 69 -9.47 29.28 22.75
C SER A 69 -9.58 29.88 21.35
N LEU A 70 -10.50 29.43 20.48
CA LEU A 70 -10.74 30.11 19.20
C LEU A 70 -12.24 30.19 18.87
N ARG A 71 -12.63 31.30 18.23
CA ARG A 71 -14.01 31.62 17.80
C ARG A 71 -14.55 30.57 16.80
N GLU A 72 -13.66 29.92 16.06
CA GLU A 72 -13.93 28.86 15.08
C GLU A 72 -14.39 27.53 15.73
N ASP A 73 -14.07 27.29 17.00
CA ASP A 73 -14.42 26.05 17.71
C ASP A 73 -15.85 26.05 18.26
N ARG A 74 -16.46 27.24 18.45
CA ARG A 74 -17.87 27.35 18.89
C ARG A 74 -18.85 27.05 17.77
N ASP A 75 -18.51 27.43 16.54
CA ASP A 75 -19.34 27.17 15.36
C ASP A 75 -19.38 25.67 15.03
N LEU A 76 -18.27 24.95 15.27
CA LEU A 76 -18.19 23.49 15.13
C LEU A 76 -19.05 22.74 16.15
N ILE A 77 -19.12 23.22 17.40
CA ILE A 77 -19.97 22.62 18.45
C ILE A 77 -21.45 22.87 18.16
N SER A 78 -21.83 24.11 17.85
CA SER A 78 -23.21 24.48 17.47
C SER A 78 -23.72 23.65 16.28
N LEU A 79 -22.84 23.35 15.33
CA LEU A 79 -23.14 22.53 14.17
C LEU A 79 -23.25 21.03 14.51
N ALA A 80 -22.37 20.50 15.37
CA ALA A 80 -22.46 19.12 15.85
C ALA A 80 -23.73 18.87 16.70
N GLU A 81 -24.13 19.85 17.51
CA GLU A 81 -25.40 19.84 18.24
C GLU A 81 -26.60 19.92 17.29
N SER A 82 -26.53 20.74 16.24
CA SER A 82 -27.59 20.81 15.22
C SER A 82 -27.75 19.49 14.44
N ILE A 83 -26.64 18.78 14.17
CA ILE A 83 -26.63 17.43 13.59
C ILE A 83 -27.23 16.41 14.55
N HIS A 84 -26.88 16.46 15.84
CA HIS A 84 -27.46 15.60 16.88
C HIS A 84 -28.97 15.78 17.01
N ASP A 85 -29.43 17.02 16.93
CA ASP A 85 -30.83 17.42 17.09
C ASP A 85 -31.64 17.29 15.78
N GLY A 86 -31.03 16.83 14.68
CA GLY A 86 -31.70 16.58 13.40
C GLY A 86 -32.05 17.82 12.55
N ARG A 87 -31.40 18.96 12.80
CA ARG A 87 -31.62 20.25 12.10
C ARG A 87 -30.71 20.39 10.87
N LEU A 88 -31.02 19.63 9.82
CA LEU A 88 -30.19 19.47 8.59
C LEU A 88 -30.18 20.69 7.65
N ASP A 89 -31.15 21.60 7.79
CA ASP A 89 -31.34 22.83 7.02
C ASP A 89 -30.16 23.82 7.14
N GLN A 90 -29.36 23.70 8.20
CA GLN A 90 -28.14 24.51 8.40
C GLN A 90 -26.88 23.91 7.75
N ILE A 91 -26.94 22.65 7.30
CA ILE A 91 -25.79 21.94 6.71
C ILE A 91 -25.67 22.24 5.22
N SER A 92 -26.79 22.52 4.54
CA SER A 92 -26.82 22.88 3.11
C SER A 92 -26.09 24.18 2.75
N SER A 93 -25.79 25.03 3.75
CA SER A 93 -25.04 26.27 3.57
C SER A 93 -23.52 26.12 3.70
N LEU A 94 -23.00 24.93 4.02
CA LEU A 94 -21.56 24.71 4.26
C LEU A 94 -20.79 24.36 2.99
N GLY A 95 -19.58 24.93 2.85
CA GLY A 95 -18.65 24.62 1.78
C GLY A 95 -17.94 23.28 1.97
N ARG A 96 -17.36 22.75 0.88
CA ARG A 96 -16.60 21.48 0.88
C ARG A 96 -15.42 21.45 1.85
N SER A 97 -14.82 22.61 2.15
CA SER A 97 -13.65 22.73 3.02
C SER A 97 -14.03 22.55 4.49
N GLU A 98 -15.14 23.13 4.90
CA GLU A 98 -15.69 23.05 6.25
C GLU A 98 -16.10 21.60 6.58
N ILE A 99 -16.76 20.92 5.64
CA ILE A 99 -17.14 19.50 5.77
C ILE A 99 -15.90 18.62 5.95
N HIS A 100 -14.83 18.87 5.20
CA HIS A 100 -13.60 18.08 5.31
C HIS A 100 -12.90 18.25 6.66
N LYS A 101 -12.85 19.47 7.20
CA LYS A 101 -12.27 19.75 8.52
C LYS A 101 -13.05 19.06 9.63
N ILE A 102 -14.38 19.11 9.60
CA ILE A 102 -15.26 18.44 10.57
C ILE A 102 -14.97 16.94 10.62
N LEU A 103 -14.89 16.31 9.45
CA LEU A 103 -14.59 14.88 9.35
C LEU A 103 -13.21 14.56 9.91
N SER A 104 -12.18 15.35 9.58
CA SER A 104 -10.82 15.11 10.06
C SER A 104 -10.68 15.16 11.59
N VAL A 105 -11.41 16.06 12.26
CA VAL A 105 -11.41 16.22 13.72
C VAL A 105 -12.24 15.13 14.39
N GLY A 106 -13.43 14.83 13.88
CA GLY A 106 -14.29 13.76 14.39
C GLY A 106 -13.63 12.37 14.32
N PHE A 107 -12.92 12.07 13.24
CA PHE A 107 -12.20 10.80 13.08
C PHE A 107 -11.01 10.64 14.03
N GLY A 108 -10.29 11.72 14.35
CA GLY A 108 -9.17 11.69 15.30
C GLY A 108 -9.63 11.38 16.73
N VAL A 109 -10.79 11.91 17.11
CA VAL A 109 -11.41 11.72 18.43
C VAL A 109 -12.01 10.33 18.57
N TYR A 110 -12.78 9.87 17.57
CA TYR A 110 -13.42 8.54 17.58
C TYR A 110 -12.40 7.41 17.72
N ARG A 111 -11.25 7.53 17.05
CA ARG A 111 -10.16 6.56 17.15
C ARG A 111 -9.56 6.52 18.56
N SER A 112 -9.42 7.67 19.21
CA SER A 112 -8.83 7.80 20.55
C SER A 112 -9.75 7.26 21.66
N GLN A 113 -11.04 7.57 21.63
CA GLN A 113 -11.99 7.19 22.68
C GLN A 113 -12.48 5.74 22.57
N ARG A 114 -12.63 5.20 21.36
CA ARG A 114 -12.95 3.78 21.17
C ARG A 114 -11.80 2.88 21.61
N LEU A 115 -10.56 3.32 21.40
CA LEU A 115 -9.37 2.66 21.99
C LEU A 115 -9.43 2.68 23.53
N LYS A 116 -9.84 3.79 24.14
CA LYS A 116 -9.96 3.91 25.61
C LYS A 116 -11.08 3.06 26.21
N SER A 117 -12.27 3.08 25.63
CA SER A 117 -13.43 2.31 26.14
C SER A 117 -13.26 0.79 25.96
N ILE A 118 -12.60 0.35 24.88
CA ILE A 118 -12.24 -1.06 24.68
C ILE A 118 -11.18 -1.51 25.72
N VAL A 119 -10.26 -0.61 26.09
CA VAL A 119 -9.24 -0.86 27.14
C VAL A 119 -9.88 -0.90 28.54
N GLU A 120 -10.85 -0.03 28.82
CA GLU A 120 -11.49 0.06 30.14
C GLU A 120 -12.53 -1.06 30.39
N GLN A 121 -13.20 -1.56 29.34
CA GLN A 121 -14.20 -2.64 29.47
C GLN A 121 -13.62 -4.06 29.52
N ASN A 122 -12.36 -4.27 29.12
CA ASN A 122 -11.71 -5.59 29.07
C ASN A 122 -10.57 -5.69 30.08
N SER A 123 -10.84 -5.36 31.34
CA SER A 123 -9.90 -5.44 32.48
C SER A 123 -9.56 -6.87 32.93
N GLU A 124 -9.43 -7.80 31.98
CA GLU A 124 -8.65 -9.03 32.10
C GLU A 124 -7.60 -9.04 30.99
N SER A 125 -6.46 -8.38 31.27
CA SER A 125 -5.17 -8.54 30.58
C SER A 125 -5.23 -8.76 29.06
N VAL A 126 -5.91 -7.89 28.32
CA VAL A 126 -5.69 -7.80 26.88
C VAL A 126 -4.51 -6.86 26.68
N ASP A 127 -3.35 -7.43 26.36
CA ASP A 127 -2.22 -6.69 25.78
C ASP A 127 -2.66 -6.05 24.46
N ILE A 128 -3.34 -4.91 24.54
CA ILE A 128 -3.57 -4.00 23.41
C ILE A 128 -2.27 -3.21 23.22
N GLU A 129 -1.22 -3.89 22.79
CA GLU A 129 0.05 -3.26 22.46
C GLU A 129 0.17 -3.14 20.93
N PHE A 130 -0.46 -2.09 20.38
CA PHE A 130 -0.33 -1.63 18.99
C PHE A 130 -0.78 -2.69 17.94
N GLY A 131 -0.85 -2.36 16.65
CA GLY A 131 -1.00 -3.39 15.61
C GLY A 131 0.14 -4.42 15.69
N ALA A 132 0.13 -5.50 14.90
CA ALA A 132 1.16 -6.55 14.95
C ALA A 132 2.59 -5.99 15.15
N TYR A 133 2.94 -4.89 14.48
CA TYR A 133 4.20 -4.16 14.60
C TYR A 133 4.62 -3.64 15.98
N GLY A 134 3.73 -3.46 16.95
CA GLY A 134 4.17 -3.13 18.31
C GLY A 134 4.34 -4.34 19.21
N ASN A 135 3.83 -5.51 18.83
CA ASN A 135 4.04 -6.75 19.57
C ASN A 135 5.54 -7.18 19.51
N PRO A 136 6.21 -7.41 20.65
CA PRO A 136 7.63 -7.79 20.68
C PRO A 136 7.97 -9.06 19.90
N LEU A 137 7.11 -10.08 19.93
CA LEU A 137 7.33 -11.32 19.18
C LEU A 137 7.21 -11.07 17.67
N PHE A 138 6.27 -10.22 17.25
CA PHE A 138 6.17 -9.86 15.85
C PHE A 138 7.39 -9.04 15.38
N LYS A 139 7.94 -8.16 16.24
CA LYS A 139 9.22 -7.47 15.94
C LYS A 139 10.38 -8.46 15.81
N GLU A 140 10.46 -9.47 16.68
CA GLU A 140 11.46 -10.55 16.60
C GLU A 140 11.30 -11.34 15.28
N PHE A 141 10.07 -11.69 14.92
CA PHE A 141 9.72 -12.35 13.66
C PHE A 141 10.15 -11.52 12.44
N ILE A 142 9.82 -10.22 12.42
CA ILE A 142 10.19 -9.32 11.32
C ILE A 142 11.71 -9.14 11.26
N SER A 143 12.40 -9.04 12.41
CA SER A 143 13.86 -8.97 12.45
C SER A 143 14.51 -10.23 11.88
N ALA A 144 14.00 -11.42 12.21
CA ALA A 144 14.47 -12.68 11.64
C ALA A 144 14.24 -12.72 10.11
N ARG A 145 13.06 -12.29 9.64
CA ARG A 145 12.75 -12.15 8.21
C ARG A 145 13.71 -11.19 7.50
N ASP A 146 13.93 -10.01 8.05
CA ASP A 146 14.73 -8.96 7.40
C ASP A 146 16.22 -9.33 7.33
N ASN A 147 16.70 -10.19 8.26
CA ASN A 147 18.03 -10.79 8.22
C ASN A 147 18.11 -12.08 7.36
N GLY A 148 17.03 -12.46 6.67
CA GLY A 148 16.98 -13.66 5.84
C GLY A 148 16.95 -14.98 6.61
N ASN A 149 16.74 -14.96 7.93
CA ASN A 149 16.64 -16.16 8.75
C ASN A 149 15.21 -16.72 8.72
N TRP A 150 14.82 -17.25 7.55
CA TRP A 150 13.45 -17.71 7.29
C TRP A 150 12.99 -18.80 8.25
N ARG A 151 13.90 -19.73 8.59
CA ARG A 151 13.60 -20.84 9.51
C ARG A 151 13.27 -20.32 10.91
N LEU A 152 14.05 -19.37 11.43
CA LEU A 152 13.77 -18.76 12.74
C LEU A 152 12.44 -17.99 12.71
N ALA A 153 12.18 -17.21 11.66
CA ALA A 153 10.90 -16.51 11.53
C ALA A 153 9.71 -17.50 11.53
N ILE A 154 9.80 -18.62 10.81
CA ILE A 154 8.77 -19.68 10.85
C ILE A 154 8.64 -20.25 12.26
N GLU A 155 9.74 -20.59 12.93
CA GLU A 155 9.73 -21.12 14.29
C GLU A 155 9.05 -20.15 15.27
N ILE A 156 9.38 -18.86 15.22
CA ILE A 156 8.76 -17.81 16.05
C ILE A 156 7.24 -17.78 15.81
N TYR A 157 6.81 -17.75 14.55
CA TYR A 157 5.38 -17.74 14.21
C TYR A 157 4.69 -19.01 14.72
N GLU A 158 5.24 -20.19 14.45
CA GLU A 158 4.59 -21.47 14.74
C GLU A 158 4.59 -21.82 16.22
N THR A 159 5.64 -21.46 16.97
CA THR A 159 5.84 -21.91 18.36
C THR A 159 5.62 -20.82 19.39
N LYS A 160 5.98 -19.57 19.09
CA LYS A 160 5.95 -18.47 20.07
C LYS A 160 4.72 -17.58 19.96
N PHE A 161 4.16 -17.39 18.75
CA PHE A 161 3.02 -16.48 18.60
C PHE A 161 1.78 -17.01 19.34
N PRO A 162 1.14 -16.18 20.19
CA PRO A 162 -0.15 -16.52 20.77
C PRO A 162 -1.24 -16.51 19.69
N GLN A 163 -2.33 -17.22 19.93
CA GLN A 163 -3.41 -17.40 18.94
C GLN A 163 -3.98 -16.08 18.36
N PRO A 164 -4.20 -15.02 19.16
CA PRO A 164 -4.65 -13.74 18.62
C PRO A 164 -3.68 -13.14 17.59
N LEU A 165 -2.36 -13.26 17.83
CA LEU A 165 -1.34 -12.78 16.89
C LEU A 165 -1.26 -13.67 15.65
N LYS A 166 -1.41 -14.99 15.79
CA LYS A 166 -1.48 -15.90 14.63
C LYS A 166 -2.67 -15.62 13.71
N ARG A 167 -3.80 -15.14 14.25
CA ARG A 167 -5.00 -14.78 13.48
C ARG A 167 -4.92 -13.38 12.87
N ASN A 168 -3.97 -12.55 13.28
CA ASN A 168 -3.81 -11.21 12.75
C ASN A 168 -3.48 -11.25 11.24
N LEU A 169 -4.16 -10.42 10.45
CA LEU A 169 -4.00 -10.30 9.00
C LEU A 169 -2.53 -10.13 8.60
N THR A 170 -1.87 -9.10 9.14
CA THR A 170 -0.47 -8.78 8.81
C THR A 170 0.47 -9.91 9.21
N ALA A 171 0.24 -10.55 10.37
CA ALA A 171 1.06 -11.66 10.79
C ALA A 171 0.97 -12.86 9.82
N ARG A 172 -0.23 -13.19 9.33
CA ARG A 172 -0.45 -14.28 8.37
C ARG A 172 0.10 -13.96 6.99
N GLN A 173 -0.07 -12.73 6.52
CA GLN A 173 0.54 -12.24 5.27
C GLN A 173 2.07 -12.44 5.33
N GLN A 174 2.71 -11.93 6.37
CA GLN A 174 4.17 -12.03 6.48
C GLN A 174 4.64 -13.48 6.73
N TYR A 175 3.85 -14.31 7.39
CA TYR A 175 4.13 -15.73 7.50
C TYR A 175 4.09 -16.45 6.15
N ALA A 176 3.09 -16.19 5.30
CA ALA A 176 3.04 -16.71 3.92
C ALA A 176 4.28 -16.26 3.12
N PHE A 177 4.68 -15.01 3.25
CA PHE A 177 5.91 -14.50 2.62
C PHE A 177 7.15 -15.29 3.08
N VAL A 178 7.35 -15.48 4.38
CA VAL A 178 8.51 -16.22 4.91
C VAL A 178 8.49 -17.69 4.48
N LEU A 179 7.33 -18.35 4.52
CA LEU A 179 7.17 -19.72 4.02
C LEU A 179 7.65 -19.85 2.57
N ASN A 180 7.23 -18.91 1.72
CA ASN A 180 7.66 -18.86 0.33
C ASN A 180 9.17 -18.68 0.19
N ARG A 181 9.77 -17.74 0.95
CA ARG A 181 11.23 -17.54 0.94
C ARG A 181 12.01 -18.77 1.45
N ASN A 182 11.39 -19.57 2.31
CA ASN A 182 11.90 -20.87 2.76
C ASN A 182 11.54 -22.04 1.81
N ARG A 183 11.08 -21.76 0.57
CA ARG A 183 10.70 -22.75 -0.46
C ARG A 183 9.55 -23.68 -0.06
N GLN A 184 8.73 -23.29 0.92
CA GLN A 184 7.50 -23.99 1.28
C GLN A 184 6.31 -23.42 0.50
N HIS A 185 6.38 -23.48 -0.84
CA HIS A 185 5.46 -22.78 -1.74
C HIS A 185 4.00 -23.21 -1.53
N ASP A 186 3.72 -24.51 -1.48
CA ASP A 186 2.35 -25.03 -1.32
C ASP A 186 1.69 -24.52 -0.02
N LYS A 187 2.45 -24.53 1.08
CA LYS A 187 1.99 -24.02 2.37
C LYS A 187 1.77 -22.50 2.33
N ALA A 188 2.65 -21.78 1.64
CA ALA A 188 2.49 -20.34 1.45
C ALA A 188 1.22 -20.00 0.65
N ILE A 189 0.93 -20.76 -0.42
CA ILE A 189 -0.30 -20.63 -1.22
C ILE A 189 -1.52 -20.88 -0.34
N GLN A 190 -1.53 -21.99 0.41
CA GLN A 190 -2.65 -22.28 1.30
C GLN A 190 -2.91 -21.14 2.29
N VAL A 191 -1.86 -20.65 2.97
CA VAL A 191 -2.00 -19.57 3.96
C VAL A 191 -2.52 -18.28 3.32
N ILE A 192 -2.00 -17.88 2.15
CA ILE A 192 -2.42 -16.62 1.52
C ILE A 192 -3.84 -16.72 0.93
N GLU A 193 -4.23 -17.88 0.42
CA GLU A 193 -5.60 -18.11 -0.03
C GLU A 193 -6.60 -18.07 1.13
N GLU A 194 -6.25 -18.66 2.27
CA GLU A 194 -7.07 -18.56 3.48
C GLU A 194 -7.17 -17.11 3.98
N VAL A 195 -6.08 -16.33 3.92
CA VAL A 195 -6.11 -14.89 4.24
C VAL A 195 -7.06 -14.14 3.33
N ILE A 196 -6.95 -14.32 2.01
CA ILE A 196 -7.81 -13.66 1.03
C ILE A 196 -9.27 -14.08 1.19
N LYS A 197 -9.53 -15.34 1.51
CA LYS A 197 -10.88 -15.85 1.76
C LYS A 197 -11.52 -15.22 2.99
N GLU A 198 -10.75 -14.99 4.05
CA GLU A 198 -11.25 -14.49 5.34
C GLU A 198 -11.36 -12.97 5.38
N PHE A 199 -10.37 -12.25 4.85
CA PHE A 199 -10.26 -10.79 4.96
C PHE A 199 -10.56 -10.04 3.66
N GLY A 200 -10.75 -10.77 2.55
CA GLY A 200 -10.80 -10.20 1.21
C GLY A 200 -9.41 -10.03 0.60
N ALA A 201 -9.38 -9.81 -0.71
CA ALA A 201 -8.14 -9.48 -1.41
C ALA A 201 -7.75 -8.03 -1.14
N ASP A 202 -6.49 -7.81 -0.76
CA ASP A 202 -5.87 -6.48 -0.67
C ASP A 202 -4.53 -6.47 -1.44
N GLY A 203 -3.94 -5.28 -1.61
CA GLY A 203 -2.71 -5.11 -2.37
C GLY A 203 -1.51 -5.89 -1.80
N GLU A 204 -1.40 -6.01 -0.47
CA GLU A 204 -0.32 -6.76 0.18
C GLU A 204 -0.48 -8.27 -0.07
N SER A 205 -1.69 -8.80 0.13
CA SER A 205 -2.01 -10.21 -0.06
C SER A 205 -1.81 -10.63 -1.50
N LEU A 206 -2.28 -9.81 -2.44
CA LEU A 206 -2.10 -10.04 -3.88
C LEU A 206 -0.63 -9.94 -4.29
N GLY A 207 0.13 -8.99 -3.73
CA GLY A 207 1.57 -8.86 -3.97
C GLY A 207 2.37 -10.06 -3.45
N ILE A 208 2.04 -10.56 -2.26
CA ILE A 208 2.65 -11.78 -1.70
C ILE A 208 2.24 -12.98 -2.54
N TYR A 209 0.98 -13.08 -2.96
CA TYR A 209 0.53 -14.20 -3.77
C TYR A 209 1.21 -14.23 -5.15
N GLY A 210 1.31 -13.06 -5.81
CA GLY A 210 2.08 -12.91 -7.05
C GLY A 210 3.55 -13.27 -6.86
N ARG A 211 4.15 -12.93 -5.70
CA ARG A 211 5.54 -13.28 -5.38
C ARG A 211 5.75 -14.80 -5.27
N ILE A 212 4.80 -15.52 -4.70
CA ILE A 212 4.88 -16.99 -4.62
C ILE A 212 4.96 -17.59 -6.02
N TYR A 213 4.08 -17.16 -6.93
CA TYR A 213 4.10 -17.64 -8.31
C TYR A 213 5.31 -17.16 -9.11
N LYS A 214 5.83 -15.97 -8.84
CA LYS A 214 7.11 -15.50 -9.39
C LYS A 214 8.26 -16.44 -8.98
N ASP A 215 8.35 -16.79 -7.70
CA ASP A 215 9.42 -17.67 -7.20
C ASP A 215 9.25 -19.11 -7.75
N LEU A 216 8.02 -19.59 -7.93
CA LEU A 216 7.71 -20.86 -8.62
C LEU A 216 8.13 -20.82 -10.10
N PHE A 217 7.83 -19.74 -10.83
CA PHE A 217 8.29 -19.56 -12.20
C PHE A 217 9.82 -19.58 -12.29
N HIS A 218 10.52 -18.86 -11.41
CA HIS A 218 11.99 -18.87 -11.43
C HIS A 218 12.58 -20.27 -11.19
N SER A 219 11.93 -21.10 -10.37
CA SER A 219 12.42 -22.46 -10.08
C SER A 219 12.05 -23.52 -11.12
N THR A 220 10.91 -23.37 -11.79
CA THR A 220 10.35 -24.38 -12.71
C THR A 220 10.43 -23.99 -14.18
N GLN A 221 10.53 -22.69 -14.47
CA GLN A 221 10.40 -22.09 -15.80
C GLN A 221 9.04 -22.35 -16.46
N GLU A 222 8.01 -22.75 -15.69
CA GLU A 222 6.66 -22.96 -16.19
C GLU A 222 5.92 -21.64 -16.42
N ILE A 223 5.56 -21.36 -17.68
CA ILE A 223 4.88 -20.12 -18.08
C ILE A 223 3.54 -19.92 -17.37
N ALA A 224 2.84 -20.98 -17.00
CA ALA A 224 1.57 -20.88 -16.27
C ALA A 224 1.74 -20.14 -14.92
N TYR A 225 2.86 -20.32 -14.23
CA TYR A 225 3.14 -19.57 -13.00
C TYR A 225 3.49 -18.11 -13.28
N LEU A 226 4.18 -17.84 -14.39
CA LEU A 226 4.45 -16.45 -14.81
C LEU A 226 3.14 -15.71 -15.12
N ASP A 227 2.27 -16.33 -15.92
CA ASP A 227 0.96 -15.75 -16.27
C ASP A 227 0.11 -15.51 -15.00
N LYS A 228 0.19 -16.43 -14.02
CA LYS A 228 -0.50 -16.26 -12.73
C LYS A 228 0.08 -15.12 -11.89
N ALA A 229 1.40 -14.96 -11.89
CA ALA A 229 2.06 -13.84 -11.22
C ALA A 229 1.65 -12.50 -11.85
N ILE A 230 1.59 -12.42 -13.18
CA ILE A 230 1.11 -11.23 -13.92
C ILE A 230 -0.31 -10.88 -13.49
N GLU A 231 -1.24 -11.84 -13.50
CA GLU A 231 -2.64 -11.63 -13.08
C GLU A 231 -2.72 -11.05 -11.66
N LEU A 232 -1.97 -11.64 -10.71
CA LEU A 232 -2.02 -11.24 -9.31
C LEU A 232 -1.39 -9.87 -9.07
N TYR A 233 -0.25 -9.57 -9.71
CA TYR A 233 0.36 -8.24 -9.61
C TYR A 233 -0.48 -7.16 -10.27
N GLN A 234 -1.13 -7.44 -11.40
CA GLN A 234 -2.08 -6.53 -12.04
C GLN A 234 -3.23 -6.22 -11.09
N ARG A 235 -3.86 -7.25 -10.51
CA ARG A 235 -4.94 -7.06 -9.52
C ARG A 235 -4.46 -6.29 -8.29
N GLY A 236 -3.24 -6.54 -7.82
CA GLY A 236 -2.65 -5.82 -6.69
C GLY A 236 -2.40 -4.34 -7.01
N PHE A 237 -1.96 -4.04 -8.23
CA PHE A 237 -1.76 -2.67 -8.71
C PHE A 237 -3.08 -1.92 -8.90
N ASP A 238 -4.11 -2.59 -9.41
CA ASP A 238 -5.45 -2.01 -9.57
C ASP A 238 -6.14 -1.75 -8.22
N TYR A 239 -5.81 -2.55 -7.19
CA TYR A 239 -6.38 -2.41 -5.85
C TYR A 239 -5.93 -1.10 -5.16
N ASP A 240 -4.64 -0.78 -5.20
CA ASP A 240 -4.11 0.48 -4.69
C ASP A 240 -3.21 1.17 -5.74
N PRO A 241 -3.79 2.00 -6.61
CA PRO A 241 -3.06 2.74 -7.62
C PRO A 241 -2.14 3.85 -7.06
N THR A 242 -1.99 3.96 -5.73
CA THR A 242 -1.00 4.83 -5.09
C THR A 242 0.28 4.07 -4.69
N ASN A 243 0.19 2.74 -4.58
CA ASN A 243 1.32 1.86 -4.32
C ASN A 243 1.94 1.41 -5.65
N TYR A 244 3.15 1.91 -5.95
CA TYR A 244 3.82 1.59 -7.21
C TYR A 244 4.50 0.21 -7.20
N TYR A 245 4.74 -0.39 -6.02
CA TYR A 245 5.52 -1.63 -5.91
C TYR A 245 4.92 -2.80 -6.68
N PRO A 246 3.61 -3.11 -6.59
CA PRO A 246 2.98 -4.13 -7.43
C PRO A 246 3.13 -3.84 -8.92
N GLY A 247 3.05 -2.57 -9.31
CA GLY A 247 3.25 -2.16 -10.71
C GLY A 247 4.69 -2.35 -11.21
N MET A 248 5.69 -2.13 -10.37
CA MET A 248 7.09 -2.48 -10.71
C MET A 248 7.27 -3.98 -10.89
N ALA A 249 6.70 -4.78 -9.99
CA ALA A 249 6.75 -6.24 -10.09
C ALA A 249 6.02 -6.77 -11.33
N LEU A 250 4.83 -6.21 -11.63
CA LEU A 250 4.09 -6.48 -12.85
C LEU A 250 4.94 -6.19 -14.09
N GLN A 251 5.55 -5.00 -14.16
CA GLN A 251 6.39 -4.62 -15.30
C GLN A 251 7.52 -5.63 -15.53
N ASP A 252 8.19 -6.06 -14.47
CA ASP A 252 9.24 -7.07 -14.57
C ASP A 252 8.68 -8.40 -15.12
N MET A 253 7.51 -8.85 -14.65
CA MET A 253 6.89 -10.09 -15.14
C MET A 253 6.45 -10.00 -16.61
N LEU A 254 5.95 -8.84 -17.05
CA LEU A 254 5.62 -8.58 -18.45
C LEU A 254 6.86 -8.65 -19.35
N PHE A 255 8.00 -8.14 -18.88
CA PHE A 255 9.29 -8.30 -19.57
C PHE A 255 9.72 -9.76 -19.64
N PHE A 256 9.64 -10.51 -18.53
CA PHE A 256 9.94 -11.95 -18.56
C PHE A 256 9.05 -12.73 -19.54
N ARG A 257 7.80 -12.29 -19.72
CA ARG A 257 6.87 -12.97 -20.63
C ARG A 257 7.24 -12.80 -22.10
N GLY A 258 7.85 -11.66 -22.46
CA GLY A 258 8.56 -11.43 -23.72
C GLY A 258 7.72 -11.44 -25.01
N THR A 259 6.40 -11.58 -24.92
CA THR A 259 5.50 -11.46 -26.09
C THR A 259 5.38 -10.00 -26.51
N ASP A 260 5.12 -9.74 -27.79
CA ASP A 260 5.07 -8.36 -28.28
C ASP A 260 3.97 -7.54 -27.59
N GLU A 261 2.86 -8.20 -27.23
CA GLU A 261 1.77 -7.63 -26.45
C GLU A 261 2.23 -7.23 -25.04
N THR A 262 2.87 -8.15 -24.29
CA THR A 262 3.32 -7.86 -22.92
C THR A 262 4.47 -6.87 -22.89
N LEU A 263 5.34 -6.85 -23.91
CA LEU A 263 6.39 -5.84 -24.03
C LEU A 263 5.80 -4.45 -24.26
N THR A 264 4.80 -4.33 -25.12
CA THR A 264 4.06 -3.08 -25.34
C THR A 264 3.40 -2.61 -24.04
N GLU A 265 2.72 -3.50 -23.33
CA GLU A 265 2.10 -3.22 -22.05
C GLU A 265 3.11 -2.75 -20.99
N ALA A 266 4.28 -3.40 -20.90
CA ALA A 266 5.34 -3.02 -19.97
C ALA A 266 5.89 -1.61 -20.25
N ILE A 267 5.99 -1.22 -21.53
CA ILE A 267 6.43 0.12 -21.96
C ILE A 267 5.39 1.18 -21.62
N ASP A 268 4.11 0.89 -21.82
CA ASP A 268 3.01 1.79 -21.47
C ASP A 268 2.91 1.98 -19.95
N LEU A 269 3.04 0.88 -19.20
CA LEU A 269 3.06 0.90 -17.74
C LEU A 269 4.21 1.78 -17.20
N ALA A 270 5.35 1.85 -17.90
CA ALA A 270 6.46 2.72 -17.52
C ALA A 270 6.06 4.20 -17.44
N VAL A 271 5.11 4.66 -18.28
CA VAL A 271 4.60 6.04 -18.27
C VAL A 271 3.81 6.32 -16.98
N ILE A 272 3.02 5.35 -16.55
CA ILE A 272 2.20 5.44 -15.33
C ILE A 272 3.12 5.42 -14.11
N LEU A 273 4.04 4.47 -14.06
CA LEU A 273 5.01 4.32 -12.97
C LEU A 273 5.90 5.55 -12.83
N GLU A 274 6.36 6.14 -13.95
CA GLU A 274 7.14 7.38 -13.92
C GLU A 274 6.37 8.49 -13.21
N ARG A 275 5.09 8.68 -13.53
CA ARG A 275 4.25 9.72 -12.92
C ARG A 275 3.98 9.45 -11.45
N MET A 276 3.77 8.19 -11.06
CA MET A 276 3.55 7.81 -9.67
C MET A 276 4.79 8.09 -8.83
N LEU A 277 5.95 7.62 -9.31
CA LEU A 277 7.23 7.81 -8.67
C LEU A 277 7.59 9.30 -8.59
N ALA A 278 7.43 10.08 -9.67
CA ALA A 278 7.70 11.53 -9.64
C ALA A 278 6.88 12.29 -8.58
N ARG A 279 5.65 11.87 -8.28
CA ARG A 279 4.79 12.48 -7.25
C ARG A 279 5.25 12.21 -5.81
N ARG A 280 6.13 11.24 -5.60
CA ARG A 280 6.69 10.89 -4.28
C ARG A 280 7.88 11.77 -3.88
N MET A 281 8.15 12.86 -4.63
CA MET A 281 9.31 13.73 -4.40
C MET A 281 10.62 12.94 -4.34
N ILE A 282 10.85 12.03 -5.30
CA ILE A 282 11.99 11.10 -5.28
C ILE A 282 13.36 11.80 -5.23
N GLN A 283 13.43 13.03 -5.75
CA GLN A 283 14.61 13.87 -5.59
C GLN A 283 15.01 14.05 -4.10
N ASP A 284 14.05 14.02 -3.19
CA ASP A 284 14.20 14.18 -1.74
C ASP A 284 14.07 12.84 -0.98
N SER A 285 13.70 11.74 -1.65
CA SER A 285 13.58 10.42 -1.03
C SER A 285 14.95 9.86 -0.66
N ASN A 286 15.07 9.31 0.55
CA ASN A 286 16.24 8.55 1.02
C ASN A 286 16.00 7.04 0.99
N ASP A 287 14.90 6.61 0.36
CA ASP A 287 14.60 5.20 0.17
C ASP A 287 15.28 4.68 -1.10
N PHE A 288 16.11 3.65 -0.95
CA PHE A 288 16.85 3.04 -2.05
C PHE A 288 15.91 2.53 -3.15
N TRP A 289 14.77 1.92 -2.78
CA TRP A 289 13.85 1.31 -3.73
C TRP A 289 13.07 2.35 -4.52
N ASP A 290 12.65 3.45 -3.90
CA ASP A 290 12.06 4.61 -4.58
C ASP A 290 13.02 5.15 -5.64
N VAL A 291 14.28 5.39 -5.26
CA VAL A 291 15.29 6.00 -6.14
C VAL A 291 15.72 5.06 -7.27
N SER A 292 16.04 3.81 -6.96
CA SER A 292 16.48 2.81 -7.95
C SER A 292 15.35 2.41 -8.92
N SER A 293 14.12 2.28 -8.43
CA SER A 293 12.95 2.02 -9.28
C SER A 293 12.71 3.16 -10.25
N TYR A 294 12.81 4.41 -9.79
CA TYR A 294 12.66 5.57 -10.66
C TYR A 294 13.77 5.68 -11.69
N MET A 295 15.02 5.40 -11.30
CA MET A 295 16.15 5.30 -12.23
C MET A 295 15.88 4.27 -13.32
N LYS A 296 15.43 3.06 -12.97
CA LYS A 296 15.06 2.00 -13.93
C LYS A 296 13.97 2.46 -14.89
N ILE A 297 12.91 3.08 -14.37
CA ILE A 297 11.82 3.62 -15.22
C ILE A 297 12.33 4.71 -16.16
N LEU A 298 13.18 5.62 -15.69
CA LEU A 298 13.77 6.65 -16.55
C LEU A 298 14.65 6.06 -17.65
N ALA A 299 15.37 4.97 -17.36
CA ALA A 299 16.17 4.24 -18.37
C ALA A 299 15.28 3.58 -19.42
N ILE A 300 14.21 2.87 -19.01
CA ILE A 300 13.21 2.30 -19.94
C ILE A 300 12.58 3.40 -20.80
N ARG A 301 12.31 4.57 -20.21
CA ARG A 301 11.76 5.75 -20.89
C ARG A 301 12.81 6.56 -21.66
N LYS A 302 14.07 6.11 -21.70
CA LYS A 302 15.20 6.74 -22.42
C LYS A 302 15.44 8.20 -22.02
N LYS A 303 15.17 8.57 -20.77
CA LYS A 303 15.38 9.91 -20.22
C LYS A 303 16.80 10.06 -19.67
N TRP A 304 17.78 9.82 -20.53
CA TRP A 304 19.19 9.63 -20.18
C TRP A 304 19.79 10.75 -19.32
N ASP A 305 19.43 12.01 -19.59
CA ASP A 305 19.89 13.18 -18.82
C ASP A 305 19.56 13.05 -17.32
N LYS A 306 18.41 12.46 -17.00
CA LYS A 306 17.97 12.26 -15.61
C LYS A 306 18.54 10.98 -15.00
N VAL A 307 18.77 9.95 -15.82
CA VAL A 307 19.25 8.64 -15.36
C VAL A 307 20.60 8.78 -14.66
N ASN A 308 21.54 9.56 -15.22
CA ASN A 308 22.86 9.77 -14.63
C ASN A 308 22.80 10.36 -13.21
N PHE A 309 21.88 11.30 -12.96
CA PHE A 309 21.67 11.85 -11.63
C PHE A 309 21.22 10.77 -10.63
N TYR A 310 20.26 9.93 -11.03
CA TYR A 310 19.70 8.92 -10.15
C TYR A 310 20.58 7.67 -9.99
N ILE A 311 21.53 7.39 -10.91
CA ILE A 311 22.54 6.33 -10.71
C ILE A 311 23.41 6.66 -9.49
N ASN A 312 23.98 7.86 -9.44
CA ASN A 312 24.83 8.25 -8.30
C ASN A 312 24.08 8.21 -6.98
N LYS A 313 22.81 8.66 -6.98
CA LYS A 313 21.95 8.59 -5.79
C LYS A 313 21.63 7.14 -5.40
N THR A 314 21.34 6.28 -6.37
CA THR A 314 21.11 4.83 -6.14
C THR A 314 22.32 4.18 -5.48
N LEU A 315 23.53 4.42 -6.03
CA LEU A 315 24.78 3.89 -5.48
C LEU A 315 25.07 4.43 -4.07
N THR A 316 24.73 5.68 -3.80
CA THR A 316 24.92 6.29 -2.46
C THR A 316 23.97 5.72 -1.42
N LEU A 317 22.73 5.38 -1.81
CA LEU A 317 21.71 4.86 -0.91
C LEU A 317 21.78 3.34 -0.72
N ALA A 318 22.53 2.63 -1.58
CA ALA A 318 22.71 1.20 -1.44
C ALA A 318 23.44 0.88 -0.13
N SER A 319 22.79 0.08 0.71
CA SER A 319 23.34 -0.37 2.00
C SER A 319 23.93 -1.78 1.91
N ALA A 320 23.66 -2.51 0.83
CA ALA A 320 24.20 -3.85 0.61
C ALA A 320 24.36 -4.18 -0.90
N PRO A 321 25.38 -4.97 -1.28
CA PRO A 321 25.62 -5.37 -2.68
C PRO A 321 24.40 -5.97 -3.39
N TRP A 322 23.64 -6.82 -2.69
CA TRP A 322 22.47 -7.51 -3.25
C TRP A 322 21.38 -6.56 -3.77
N GLN A 323 21.31 -5.34 -3.23
CA GLN A 323 20.36 -4.32 -3.69
C GLN A 323 20.71 -3.86 -5.11
N ILE A 324 22.00 -3.62 -5.38
CA ILE A 324 22.49 -3.25 -6.71
C ILE A 324 22.41 -4.45 -7.66
N GLU A 325 22.74 -5.65 -7.21
CA GLU A 325 22.59 -6.89 -7.99
C GLU A 325 21.16 -7.05 -8.51
N THR A 326 20.16 -6.84 -7.64
CA THR A 326 18.74 -6.92 -8.02
C THR A 326 18.38 -5.93 -9.15
N VAL A 327 18.92 -4.70 -9.08
CA VAL A 327 18.69 -3.68 -10.10
C VAL A 327 19.38 -4.07 -11.41
N VAL A 328 20.62 -4.53 -11.35
CA VAL A 328 21.39 -4.97 -12.53
C VAL A 328 20.73 -6.17 -13.21
N GLU A 329 20.31 -7.19 -12.46
CA GLU A 329 19.59 -8.35 -13.00
C GLU A 329 18.32 -7.94 -13.77
N SER A 330 17.56 -6.98 -13.21
CA SER A 330 16.37 -6.43 -13.88
C SER A 330 16.73 -5.72 -15.18
N LEU A 331 17.79 -4.91 -15.19
CA LEU A 331 18.25 -4.21 -16.38
C LEU A 331 18.82 -5.15 -17.45
N GLN A 332 19.44 -6.27 -17.04
CA GLN A 332 19.98 -7.28 -17.97
C GLN A 332 18.87 -7.92 -18.80
N ILE A 333 17.72 -8.21 -18.20
CA ILE A 333 16.55 -8.75 -18.92
C ILE A 333 16.06 -7.74 -19.96
N ILE A 334 15.92 -6.48 -19.55
CA ILE A 334 15.49 -5.39 -20.45
C ILE A 334 16.50 -5.23 -21.60
N HIS A 335 17.80 -5.24 -21.30
CA HIS A 335 18.86 -5.13 -22.29
C HIS A 335 18.85 -6.30 -23.28
N HIS A 336 18.63 -7.52 -22.81
CA HIS A 336 18.47 -8.69 -23.69
C HIS A 336 17.30 -8.50 -24.66
N LEU A 337 16.14 -8.06 -24.15
CA LEU A 337 14.96 -7.78 -24.97
C LEU A 337 15.18 -6.63 -25.96
N TRP A 338 15.97 -5.61 -25.59
CA TRP A 338 16.33 -4.51 -26.48
C TRP A 338 17.21 -4.97 -27.65
N ILE A 339 18.07 -5.98 -27.43
CA ILE A 339 18.88 -6.59 -28.49
C ILE A 339 18.03 -7.51 -29.37
N GLU A 340 17.16 -8.32 -28.76
CA GLU A 340 16.37 -9.33 -29.47
C GLU A 340 15.23 -8.70 -30.29
N LYS A 341 14.57 -7.68 -29.75
CA LYS A 341 13.36 -7.06 -30.31
C LYS A 341 13.43 -5.52 -30.29
N PRO A 342 14.43 -4.90 -30.91
CA PRO A 342 14.64 -3.45 -30.85
C PRO A 342 13.45 -2.64 -31.40
N GLU A 343 12.75 -3.14 -32.42
CA GLU A 343 11.60 -2.47 -33.02
C GLU A 343 10.39 -2.41 -32.07
N VAL A 344 10.07 -3.54 -31.41
CA VAL A 344 8.97 -3.62 -30.42
C VAL A 344 9.29 -2.76 -29.20
N MET A 345 10.55 -2.81 -28.75
CA MET A 345 11.03 -2.00 -27.63
C MET A 345 11.21 -0.51 -27.99
N GLY A 346 11.14 -0.17 -29.28
CA GLY A 346 11.28 1.18 -29.79
C GLY A 346 12.63 1.81 -29.43
N VAL A 347 13.72 1.04 -29.52
CA VAL A 347 15.07 1.44 -29.08
C VAL A 347 16.08 1.45 -30.23
N SER A 348 17.09 2.31 -30.11
CA SER A 348 18.21 2.38 -31.05
C SER A 348 19.46 1.66 -30.51
N ASN A 349 20.45 1.40 -31.37
CA ASN A 349 21.75 0.88 -30.93
C ASN A 349 22.45 1.81 -29.92
N GLU A 350 22.22 3.12 -30.00
CA GLU A 350 22.75 4.08 -29.04
C GLU A 350 22.08 3.88 -27.66
N ASP A 351 20.77 3.65 -27.62
CA ASP A 351 20.04 3.37 -26.38
C ASP A 351 20.55 2.06 -25.72
N ILE A 352 20.77 1.02 -26.52
CA ILE A 352 21.33 -0.27 -26.05
C ILE A 352 22.69 -0.04 -25.37
N GLY A 353 23.61 0.66 -26.04
CA GLY A 353 24.94 0.96 -25.49
C GLY A 353 24.89 1.83 -24.23
N LYS A 354 23.92 2.75 -24.13
CA LYS A 354 23.69 3.54 -22.90
C LYS A 354 23.23 2.65 -21.75
N LEU A 355 22.28 1.74 -21.99
CA LEU A 355 21.80 0.81 -20.97
C LEU A 355 22.93 -0.12 -20.49
N GLU A 356 23.75 -0.63 -21.40
CA GLU A 356 24.94 -1.44 -21.09
C GLU A 356 25.96 -0.68 -20.23
N SER A 357 26.21 0.59 -20.55
CA SER A 357 27.09 1.47 -19.78
C SER A 357 26.59 1.67 -18.35
N ILE A 358 25.27 1.83 -18.18
CA ILE A 358 24.64 1.98 -16.85
C ILE A 358 24.80 0.70 -16.04
N MET A 359 24.53 -0.47 -16.62
CA MET A 359 24.72 -1.75 -15.94
C MET A 359 26.18 -1.97 -15.52
N THR A 360 27.13 -1.56 -16.37
CA THR A 360 28.56 -1.62 -16.06
C THR A 360 28.92 -0.74 -14.87
N LEU A 361 28.45 0.51 -14.85
CA LEU A 361 28.67 1.44 -13.74
C LEU A 361 28.07 0.93 -12.42
N LEU A 362 26.85 0.39 -12.47
CA LEU A 362 26.21 -0.21 -11.28
C LEU A 362 27.00 -1.41 -10.77
N SER A 363 27.46 -2.28 -11.67
CA SER A 363 28.22 -3.49 -11.31
C SER A 363 29.58 -3.19 -10.67
N GLN A 364 30.18 -2.04 -10.96
CA GLN A 364 31.44 -1.61 -10.32
C GLN A 364 31.30 -1.37 -8.81
N PHE A 365 30.09 -1.09 -8.32
CA PHE A 365 29.82 -0.94 -6.88
C PHE A 365 30.25 -2.17 -6.07
N ASN A 366 30.05 -3.38 -6.61
CA ASN A 366 30.37 -4.64 -5.94
C ASN A 366 31.88 -4.91 -5.82
N THR A 367 32.73 -4.07 -6.44
CA THR A 367 34.19 -4.22 -6.41
C THR A 367 34.88 -3.34 -5.38
N VAL A 368 34.14 -2.44 -4.71
CA VAL A 368 34.68 -1.54 -3.68
C VAL A 368 34.47 -2.18 -2.30
N PRO A 369 35.52 -2.41 -1.50
CA PRO A 369 35.37 -2.94 -0.15
C PRO A 369 34.51 -1.98 0.69
N HIS A 370 33.34 -2.43 1.13
CA HIS A 370 32.56 -1.68 2.10
C HIS A 370 33.31 -1.68 3.43
N SER A 371 33.87 -0.53 3.81
CA SER A 371 34.36 -0.34 5.17
C SER A 371 33.20 -0.55 6.13
N THR A 372 33.26 -1.61 6.92
CA THR A 372 32.42 -1.77 8.10
C THR A 372 32.69 -0.60 9.03
N ASN A 373 31.90 0.47 8.95
CA ASN A 373 31.72 1.38 10.07
C ASN A 373 31.13 0.49 11.19
N GLY A 374 31.89 0.13 12.21
CA GLY A 374 32.48 1.07 13.13
C GLY A 374 31.56 1.07 14.34
N SER A 375 31.71 0.05 15.18
CA SER A 375 31.16 0.02 16.52
C SER A 375 31.56 1.29 17.24
N LEU A 376 30.59 2.18 17.49
CA LEU A 376 30.74 3.25 18.46
C LEU A 376 30.29 2.70 19.82
N ASN A 377 31.30 2.33 20.62
CA ASN A 377 31.23 2.41 22.08
C ASN A 377 31.17 3.89 22.50
#